data_AF-A0A7V9D0D4-F1
#
_entry.id   AF-A0A7V9D0D4-F1
#
_cell.length_a   1.000
_cell.length_b   1.000
_cell.length_c   1.000
_cell.angle_alpha   90.00
_cell.angle_beta   90.00
_cell.angle_gamma   90.00
#
_symmetry.space_group_name_H-M   'P 1'
#
loop_
_entity.id
_entity.type
_entity.pdbx_description
1 polymer ?
#
loop_
_entity_poly.entity_id
_entity_poly.type
_entity_poly.pdbx_seq_one_letter_code
_entity_poly.pdbx_strand_id
1 'polypeptide(L)'
;MREDVARRLEEDGWEIVLRDPIEARRNRGEQSEALYIGKNGRLRYTRTRLVGDEQFSRVREDDRLYRVVSRTEEETTVTTDAPENRLAETIAAALRAAGE
;
A
#
# COMPACT_ATOMS: atom_id res chain seq x y z
N MET A 1 -7.11 0.26 21.23
CA MET A 1 -7.70 0.83 20.00
C MET A 1 -6.74 0.75 18.80
N ARG A 2 -5.57 1.40 18.83
CA ARG A 2 -4.55 1.22 17.76
C ARG A 2 -3.96 -0.19 17.72
N GLU A 3 -3.70 -0.80 18.88
CA GLU A 3 -3.28 -2.21 18.96
C GLU A 3 -4.34 -3.17 18.44
N ASP A 4 -5.63 -2.91 18.69
CA ASP A 4 -6.74 -3.69 18.12
C ASP A 4 -6.76 -3.60 16.59
N VAL A 5 -6.48 -2.42 16.05
CA VAL A 5 -6.42 -2.20 14.60
C VAL A 5 -5.21 -2.91 14.00
N ALA A 6 -4.03 -2.80 14.61
CA ALA A 6 -2.84 -3.53 14.17
C ALA A 6 -3.07 -5.05 14.18
N ARG A 7 -3.62 -5.58 15.28
CA ARG A 7 -3.96 -7.00 15.40
C ARG A 7 -4.95 -7.45 14.32
N ARG A 8 -5.99 -6.66 14.06
CA ARG A 8 -6.99 -6.98 13.04
C ARG A 8 -6.46 -6.90 11.62
N LEU A 9 -5.50 -6.01 11.36
CA LEU A 9 -4.75 -5.97 10.12
C LEU A 9 -3.88 -7.23 9.98
N GLU A 10 -3.19 -7.67 11.03
CA GLU A 10 -2.44 -8.94 11.04
C GLU A 10 -3.35 -10.14 10.72
N GLU A 11 -4.54 -10.19 11.33
CA GLU A 11 -5.57 -11.22 11.05
C GLU A 11 -6.07 -11.19 9.59
N ASP A 12 -6.13 -10.01 8.95
CA ASP A 12 -6.51 -9.83 7.55
C ASP A 12 -5.34 -10.05 6.56
N GLY A 13 -4.20 -10.52 7.08
CA GLY A 13 -3.00 -10.87 6.32
C GLY A 13 -2.12 -9.68 5.94
N TRP A 14 -2.23 -8.58 6.68
CA TRP A 14 -1.30 -7.45 6.55
C TRP A 14 -0.05 -7.70 7.39
N GLU A 15 1.10 -7.35 6.83
CA GLU A 15 2.35 -7.22 7.55
C GLU A 15 2.40 -5.85 8.23
N ILE A 16 2.57 -5.82 9.55
CA ILE A 16 2.75 -4.58 10.30
C ILE A 16 4.24 -4.20 10.29
N VAL A 17 4.54 -3.08 9.65
CA VAL A 17 5.89 -2.49 9.58
C VAL A 17 6.15 -1.63 10.82
N LEU A 18 5.17 -0.82 11.22
CA LEU A 18 5.23 0.03 12.41
C LEU A 18 3.88 -0.02 13.15
N ARG A 19 3.90 0.04 14.49
CA ARG A 19 2.68 -0.01 15.33
C ARG A 19 2.22 1.37 15.83
N ASP A 20 3.11 2.36 15.93
CA ASP A 20 2.75 3.74 16.30
C ASP A 20 3.72 4.80 15.71
N PRO A 21 3.41 5.47 14.59
CA PRO A 21 2.19 5.35 13.79
C PRO A 21 2.03 3.94 13.19
N ILE A 22 0.80 3.57 12.81
CA ILE A 22 0.59 2.26 12.17
C ILE A 22 1.00 2.37 10.72
N GLU A 23 1.96 1.54 10.31
CA GLU A 23 2.28 1.30 8.91
C GLU A 23 2.12 -0.19 8.65
N ALA A 24 1.30 -0.54 7.68
CA ALA A 24 1.02 -1.91 7.30
C ALA A 24 1.13 -2.08 5.79
N ARG A 25 1.57 -3.25 5.34
CA ARG A 25 1.71 -3.58 3.93
C ARG A 25 1.11 -4.94 3.65
N ARG A 26 0.61 -5.14 2.44
CA ARG A 26 0.08 -6.43 2.01
C ARG A 26 0.37 -6.61 0.52
N ASN A 27 0.99 -7.73 0.17
CA ASN A 27 1.26 -8.09 -1.21
C ASN A 27 0.40 -9.31 -1.58
N ARG A 28 -0.30 -9.23 -2.72
CA ARG A 28 -1.14 -10.30 -3.27
C ARG A 28 -0.90 -10.41 -4.77
N GLY A 29 0.08 -11.24 -5.16
CA GLY A 29 0.44 -11.45 -6.55
C GLY A 29 0.96 -10.17 -7.21
N GLU A 30 0.24 -9.70 -8.23
CA GLU A 30 0.54 -8.47 -8.97
C GLU A 30 0.10 -7.19 -8.26
N GLN A 31 -0.46 -7.30 -7.06
CA GLN A 31 -0.98 -6.18 -6.29
C GLN A 31 -0.19 -5.99 -5.00
N SER A 32 0.11 -4.74 -4.69
CA SER A 32 0.74 -4.30 -3.45
C SER A 32 -0.14 -3.24 -2.81
N GLU A 33 -0.37 -3.35 -1.52
CA GLU A 33 -1.19 -2.43 -0.74
C GLU A 33 -0.38 -1.91 0.43
N ALA A 34 -0.52 -0.62 0.72
CA ALA A 34 0.12 0.05 1.84
C ALA A 34 -0.93 0.87 2.60
N LEU A 35 -0.91 0.77 3.92
CA LEU A 35 -1.78 1.51 4.82
C LEU A 35 -0.93 2.23 5.85
N TYR A 36 -1.13 3.53 5.97
CA TYR A 36 -0.50 4.38 6.96
C TYR A 36 -1.56 5.10 7.78
N ILE A 37 -1.45 5.03 9.10
CA ILE A 37 -2.30 5.74 10.05
C ILE A 37 -1.39 6.60 10.92
N GLY A 38 -1.38 7.89 10.61
CA GLY A 38 -0.58 8.88 11.33
C GLY A 38 -1.07 9.10 12.75
N LYS A 39 -0.16 9.56 13.62
CA LYS A 39 -0.51 9.88 15.02
C LYS A 39 -1.55 10.99 15.13
N ASN A 40 -1.66 11.83 14.10
CA ASN A 40 -2.64 12.90 13.96
C ASN A 40 -4.03 12.42 13.49
N GLY A 41 -4.27 11.10 13.39
CA GLY A 41 -5.53 10.57 12.89
C GLY A 41 -5.67 10.59 11.37
N ARG A 42 -4.62 10.94 10.62
CA ARG A 42 -4.69 10.91 9.15
C ARG A 42 -4.42 9.50 8.63
N LEU A 43 -5.33 8.98 7.82
CA LEU A 43 -5.19 7.71 7.14
C LEU A 43 -4.79 7.93 5.68
N ARG A 44 -3.83 7.14 5.21
CA ARG A 44 -3.50 6.99 3.80
C ARG A 44 -3.51 5.52 3.45
N TYR A 45 -4.26 5.15 2.43
CA TYR A 45 -4.19 3.84 1.81
C TYR A 45 -3.74 4.00 0.37
N THR A 46 -2.79 3.18 -0.06
CA THR A 46 -2.27 3.14 -1.42
C THR A 46 -2.37 1.70 -1.91
N ARG A 47 -2.92 1.52 -3.10
CA ARG A 47 -2.95 0.25 -3.82
C ARG A 47 -2.22 0.43 -5.15
N THR A 48 -1.24 -0.41 -5.38
CA THR A 48 -0.46 -0.48 -6.60
C THR A 48 -0.75 -1.81 -7.27
N ARG A 49 -1.07 -1.81 -8.56
CA ARG A 49 -1.33 -3.01 -9.36
C ARG A 49 -0.44 -2.99 -10.59
N LEU A 50 0.25 -4.10 -10.86
CA LEU A 50 0.90 -4.30 -12.15
C LEU A 50 -0.17 -4.45 -13.24
N VAL A 51 -0.10 -3.60 -14.25
CA VAL A 51 -0.99 -3.60 -15.42
C VAL A 51 -0.19 -3.71 -16.71
N GLY A 52 0.33 -4.89 -16.94
CA GLY A 52 1.05 -5.24 -18.15
C GLY A 52 2.26 -6.12 -17.87
N ASP A 53 2.80 -6.67 -18.94
CA ASP A 53 3.98 -7.52 -18.87
C ASP A 53 5.23 -6.75 -18.46
N GLU A 54 6.09 -7.41 -17.69
CA GLU A 54 7.44 -6.92 -17.44
C GLU A 54 8.23 -6.88 -18.76
N GLN A 55 8.65 -5.68 -19.18
CA GLN A 55 9.43 -5.51 -20.40
C GLN A 55 10.92 -5.49 -20.07
N PHE A 56 11.68 -6.36 -20.74
CA PHE A 56 13.13 -6.41 -20.61
C PHE A 56 13.78 -5.68 -21.78
N SER A 57 14.46 -4.59 -21.48
CA SER A 57 15.22 -3.84 -22.47
C SER A 57 16.71 -3.87 -22.13
N ARG A 58 17.56 -3.94 -23.15
CA ARG A 58 19.01 -3.74 -23.00
C ARG A 58 19.35 -2.35 -23.49
N VAL A 59 19.88 -1.51 -22.60
CA VAL A 59 20.25 -0.13 -22.91
C VAL A 59 21.77 -0.02 -22.81
N ARG A 60 22.41 0.58 -23.81
CA ARG A 60 23.85 0.85 -23.79
C ARG A 60 24.06 2.34 -23.54
N GLU A 61 24.77 2.66 -22.46
CA GLU A 61 25.12 4.02 -22.05
C GLU A 61 26.58 4.01 -21.59
N ASP A 62 27.40 4.94 -22.09
CA ASP A 62 28.84 5.08 -21.76
C ASP A 62 29.62 3.75 -21.71
N ASP A 63 29.58 3.00 -22.82
CA ASP A 63 30.19 1.68 -23.02
C ASP A 63 29.72 0.57 -22.05
N ARG A 64 28.72 0.84 -21.21
CA ARG A 64 28.11 -0.14 -20.29
C ARG A 64 26.78 -0.62 -20.85
N LEU A 65 26.52 -1.92 -20.68
CA LEU A 65 25.26 -2.54 -21.05
C LEU A 65 24.39 -2.74 -19.80
N TYR A 66 23.27 -2.03 -19.73
CA TYR A 66 22.28 -2.11 -18.66
C TYR A 66 21.14 -3.02 -19.08
N ARG A 67 20.67 -3.85 -18.15
CA ARG A 67 19.38 -4.53 -18.27
C ARG A 67 18.35 -3.71 -17.52
N VAL A 68 17.42 -3.12 -18.26
CA VAL A 68 16.29 -2.37 -17.70
C VAL A 68 15.09 -3.29 -17.67
N VAL A 69 14.43 -3.33 -16.52
CA VAL A 69 13.13 -3.99 -16.34
C VAL A 69 12.11 -2.87 -16.19
N SER A 70 11.23 -2.72 -17.17
CA SER A 70 10.13 -1.76 -17.12
C SER A 70 8.87 -2.49 -16.71
N ARG A 71 8.16 -1.94 -15.72
CA ARG A 71 6.87 -2.42 -15.25
C ARG A 71 5.86 -1.30 -15.38
N THR A 72 4.65 -1.62 -15.82
CA THR A 72 3.55 -0.67 -15.82
C THR A 72 2.73 -0.89 -14.56
N GLU A 73 2.59 0.13 -13.74
CA GLU A 73 1.89 0.07 -12.47
C GLU A 73 0.76 1.11 -12.45
N GLU A 74 -0.44 0.70 -12.07
CA GLU A 74 -1.54 1.58 -11.70
C GLU A 74 -1.49 1.79 -10.19
N GLU A 75 -1.47 3.06 -9.77
CA GLU A 75 -1.50 3.43 -8.35
C GLU A 75 -2.78 4.21 -8.04
N THR A 76 -3.51 3.74 -7.05
CA THR A 76 -4.65 4.43 -6.46
C THR A 76 -4.33 4.78 -5.01
N THR A 77 -4.35 6.07 -4.67
CA THR A 77 -4.13 6.54 -3.30
C THR A 77 -5.38 7.23 -2.76
N VAL A 78 -5.87 6.77 -1.61
CA VAL A 78 -6.96 7.37 -0.85
C VAL A 78 -6.41 7.95 0.45
N THR A 79 -6.69 9.22 0.71
CA THR A 79 -6.33 9.88 1.97
C THR A 79 -7.58 10.43 2.63
N THR A 80 -7.75 10.15 3.91
CA THR A 80 -8.92 10.61 4.67
C THR A 80 -8.55 10.89 6.12
N ASP A 81 -9.37 11.70 6.78
CA ASP A 81 -9.28 11.89 8.22
C ASP A 81 -9.97 10.71 8.92
N ALA A 82 -9.26 10.11 9.87
CA ALA A 82 -9.66 8.91 10.59
C ALA A 82 -9.58 9.20 12.09
N PRO A 83 -10.59 9.85 12.66
CA PRO A 83 -10.61 10.13 14.09
C PRO A 83 -10.52 8.82 14.85
N GLU A 84 -9.80 8.81 15.98
CA GLU A 84 -9.42 7.56 16.66
C GLU A 84 -10.63 6.68 17.00
N ASN A 85 -11.75 7.29 17.37
CA ASN A 85 -13.00 6.60 17.70
C ASN A 85 -13.70 5.90 16.53
N ARG A 86 -13.35 6.19 15.27
CA ARG A 86 -13.92 5.56 14.06
C ARG A 86 -12.87 4.94 13.15
N LEU A 87 -11.64 4.76 13.64
CA LEU A 87 -10.51 4.31 12.83
C LEU A 87 -10.81 3.04 12.02
N ALA A 88 -11.44 2.05 12.64
CA ALA A 88 -11.77 0.78 11.98
C ALA A 88 -12.79 0.94 10.83
N GLU A 89 -13.80 1.80 11.00
CA GLU A 89 -14.81 2.09 9.97
C GLU A 89 -14.17 2.86 8.80
N THR A 90 -13.32 3.84 9.11
CA THR A 90 -12.62 4.65 8.11
C THR A 90 -11.62 3.81 7.30
N ILE A 91 -10.88 2.90 7.94
CA ILE A 91 -10.03 1.93 7.24
C ILE A 91 -10.88 1.09 6.28
N ALA A 92 -11.96 0.49 6.76
CA ALA A 92 -12.81 -0.35 5.92
C ALA A 92 -13.39 0.42 4.72
N ALA A 93 -13.78 1.69 4.90
CA ALA A 93 -14.25 2.54 3.83
C ALA A 93 -13.14 2.86 2.80
N ALA A 94 -11.93 3.18 3.26
CA ALA A 94 -10.78 3.46 2.38
C ALA A 94 -10.38 2.22 1.56
N LEU A 95 -10.39 1.03 2.18
CA LEU A 95 -10.14 -0.23 1.48
C LEU A 95 -11.18 -0.52 0.40
N ARG A 96 -12.47 -0.25 0.65
CA ARG A 96 -13.54 -0.40 -0.36
C ARG A 96 -13.40 0.60 -1.49
N ALA A 97 -13.17 1.88 -1.18
CA ALA A 97 -13.07 2.95 -2.16
C ALA A 97 -11.93 2.78 -3.17
N ALA A 98 -10.88 2.04 -2.81
CA ALA A 98 -9.78 1.69 -3.70
C ALA A 98 -9.88 0.26 -4.25
N GLY A 99 -10.92 -0.49 -3.85
CA GLY A 99 -11.25 -1.84 -4.26
C GLY A 99 -12.14 -1.90 -5.51
N GLU A 100 -12.96 -0.85 -5.73
CA GLU A 100 -13.88 -0.66 -6.86
C GLU A 100 -13.19 -0.15 -8.13
#